data_AF-D0NUA9-F1
#
_entry.id   AF-D0NUA9-F1
#
_cell.length_a   1.000
_cell.length_b   1.000
_cell.length_c   1.000
_cell.angle_alpha   90.00
_cell.angle_beta   90.00
_cell.angle_gamma   90.00
#
_symmetry.space_group_name_H-M   'P 1'
#
loop_
_entity.id
_entity.type
_entity.pdbx_description
1 polymer ?
#
loop_
_entity_poly.entity_id
_entity_poly.type
_entity_poly.pdbx_seq_one_letter_code
_entity_poly.pdbx_strand_id
1 'polypeptide(L)'
;MKLLLAIVTAAMLTKSTAADSCAVSTLSRLLLNQNIGQCSDDSGYAFTTGRKPTSAEVGGMCASDACHNLLNDVKAMNLTECTLPIGDKIYLFADLIDFVSDQCDGDTPTPSTVTPEPATAVSSEKVRIRN
;
A
#
# COMPACT_ATOMS: atom_id res chain seq x y z
N MET A 1 -57.66 -7.57 -16.31
CA MET A 1 -56.94 -8.72 -15.73
C MET A 1 -55.71 -8.20 -15.00
N LYS A 2 -55.61 -8.46 -13.70
CA LYS A 2 -54.50 -8.01 -12.83
C LYS A 2 -53.23 -8.81 -13.18
N LEU A 3 -52.14 -8.14 -13.56
CA LEU A 3 -50.81 -8.77 -13.68
C LEU A 3 -50.09 -8.63 -12.33
N LEU A 4 -49.79 -9.78 -11.72
CA LEU A 4 -49.07 -9.92 -10.46
C LEU A 4 -47.56 -9.82 -10.73
N LEU A 5 -46.89 -8.82 -10.14
CA LEU A 5 -45.43 -8.69 -10.10
C LEU A 5 -44.87 -9.64 -9.05
N ALA A 6 -44.22 -10.73 -9.48
CA ALA A 6 -43.44 -11.60 -8.60
C ALA A 6 -42.03 -11.02 -8.44
N ILE A 7 -41.76 -10.42 -7.27
CA ILE A 7 -40.45 -9.90 -6.90
C ILE A 7 -39.63 -11.10 -6.38
N VAL A 8 -38.69 -11.60 -7.18
CA VAL A 8 -37.75 -12.64 -6.76
C VAL A 8 -36.58 -11.95 -6.07
N THR A 9 -36.58 -11.91 -4.75
CA THR A 9 -35.42 -11.50 -3.96
C THR A 9 -34.37 -12.61 -4.00
N ALA A 10 -33.40 -12.48 -4.91
CA ALA A 10 -32.21 -13.33 -4.92
C ALA A 10 -31.35 -13.00 -3.69
N ALA A 11 -31.44 -13.81 -2.65
CA ALA A 11 -30.46 -13.81 -1.57
C ALA A 11 -29.13 -14.32 -2.13
N MET A 12 -28.19 -13.41 -2.39
CA MET A 12 -26.83 -13.77 -2.73
C MET A 12 -26.18 -14.36 -1.48
N LEU A 13 -26.11 -15.69 -1.42
CA LEU A 13 -25.31 -16.40 -0.42
C LEU A 13 -23.84 -16.11 -0.75
N THR A 14 -23.26 -15.06 -0.17
CA THR A 14 -21.82 -14.85 -0.19
C THR A 14 -21.20 -15.98 0.63
N LYS A 15 -20.79 -17.04 -0.06
CA LYS A 15 -19.91 -18.05 0.53
C LYS A 15 -18.59 -17.35 0.85
N SER A 16 -18.41 -16.99 2.12
CA SER A 16 -17.11 -16.58 2.65
C SER A 16 -16.19 -17.79 2.59
N THR A 17 -15.58 -18.04 1.43
CA THR A 17 -14.43 -18.92 1.36
C THR A 17 -13.34 -18.23 2.15
N ALA A 18 -13.06 -18.72 3.36
CA ALA A 18 -11.83 -18.33 4.05
C ALA A 18 -10.68 -18.59 3.08
N ALA A 19 -9.86 -17.57 2.83
CA ALA A 19 -8.71 -17.75 1.96
C ALA A 19 -7.80 -18.80 2.59
N ASP A 20 -7.32 -19.75 1.78
CA ASP A 20 -6.36 -20.74 2.24
C ASP A 20 -5.06 -20.05 2.68
N SER A 21 -4.31 -20.71 3.57
CA SER A 21 -2.99 -20.20 3.95
C SER A 21 -2.06 -20.19 2.74
N CYS A 22 -1.30 -19.11 2.55
CA CYS A 22 -0.34 -19.03 1.45
C CYS A 22 0.66 -20.17 1.50
N ALA A 23 0.91 -20.79 0.33
CA ALA A 23 1.87 -21.87 0.21
C ALA A 23 3.27 -21.41 0.64
N VAL A 24 4.00 -22.26 1.37
CA VAL A 24 5.37 -21.97 1.81
C VAL A 24 6.29 -21.69 0.62
N SER A 25 6.04 -22.32 -0.53
CA SER A 25 6.79 -22.07 -1.77
C SER A 25 6.59 -20.65 -2.32
N THR A 26 5.41 -20.07 -2.16
CA THR A 26 5.13 -18.67 -2.51
C THR A 26 5.90 -17.73 -1.59
N LEU A 27 5.80 -17.94 -0.28
CA LEU A 27 6.52 -17.14 0.71
C LEU A 27 8.03 -17.23 0.51
N SER A 28 8.54 -18.42 0.21
CA SER A 28 9.96 -18.62 -0.08
C SER A 28 10.39 -17.84 -1.33
N ARG A 29 9.57 -17.81 -2.38
CA ARG A 29 9.88 -17.04 -3.59
C ARG A 29 9.88 -15.53 -3.33
N LEU A 30 8.96 -15.02 -2.53
CA LEU A 30 8.96 -13.63 -2.09
C LEU A 30 10.23 -13.32 -1.28
N LEU A 31 10.51 -14.13 -0.26
CA LEU A 31 11.64 -13.94 0.66
C LEU A 31 13.02 -14.11 0.01
N LEU A 32 13.09 -14.83 -1.12
CA LEU A 32 14.32 -15.03 -1.88
C LEU A 32 14.41 -14.14 -3.12
N ASN A 33 13.43 -13.27 -3.36
CA ASN A 33 13.46 -12.36 -4.49
C ASN A 33 14.61 -11.36 -4.32
N GLN A 34 15.38 -11.13 -5.38
CA GLN A 34 16.54 -10.24 -5.35
C GLN A 34 16.22 -8.79 -4.91
N ASN A 35 14.97 -8.36 -5.09
CA ASN A 35 14.53 -7.01 -4.79
C ASN A 35 14.07 -6.84 -3.32
N ILE A 36 13.91 -7.93 -2.55
CA ILE A 36 13.35 -7.85 -1.19
C ILE A 36 14.21 -7.04 -0.22
N GLY A 37 15.54 -7.18 -0.31
CA GLY A 37 16.46 -6.47 0.57
C GLY A 37 16.38 -4.97 0.36
N GLN A 38 16.59 -4.52 -0.88
CA GLN A 38 16.50 -3.10 -1.23
C GLN A 38 15.10 -2.53 -0.99
N CYS A 39 14.04 -3.28 -1.31
CA CYS A 39 12.69 -2.82 -1.00
C CYS A 39 12.48 -2.62 0.51
N SER A 40 12.95 -3.56 1.34
CA SER A 40 12.87 -3.42 2.80
C SER A 40 13.70 -2.25 3.33
N ASP A 41 14.87 -2.00 2.74
CA ASP A 41 15.75 -0.90 3.14
C ASP A 41 15.15 0.47 2.77
N ASP A 42 14.62 0.60 1.56
CA ASP A 42 14.03 1.84 1.06
C ASP A 42 12.71 2.19 1.74
N SER A 43 11.87 1.18 1.98
CA SER A 43 10.53 1.39 2.55
C SER A 43 10.47 1.30 4.07
N GLY A 44 11.47 0.66 4.70
CA GLY A 44 11.40 0.25 6.10
C GLY A 44 10.45 -0.91 6.36
N TYR A 45 9.78 -1.46 5.34
CA TYR A 45 8.81 -2.55 5.50
C TYR A 45 9.49 -3.91 5.56
N ALA A 46 9.37 -4.58 6.70
CA ALA A 46 9.84 -5.96 6.87
C ALA A 46 8.75 -6.97 6.50
N PHE A 47 8.90 -7.65 5.36
CA PHE A 47 7.97 -8.66 4.84
C PHE A 47 7.75 -9.86 5.79
N THR A 48 8.68 -10.12 6.72
CA THR A 48 8.55 -11.18 7.74
C THR A 48 7.60 -10.80 8.87
N THR A 49 7.20 -9.54 8.99
CA THR A 49 6.28 -9.08 10.05
C THR A 49 4.87 -9.64 9.87
N GLY A 50 4.47 -9.95 8.63
CA GLY A 50 3.11 -10.40 8.30
C GLY A 50 2.03 -9.39 8.69
N ARG A 51 2.38 -8.10 8.70
CA ARG A 51 1.50 -6.97 9.01
C ARG A 51 1.14 -6.23 7.73
N LYS A 52 0.01 -5.55 7.73
CA LYS A 52 -0.31 -4.57 6.69
C LYS A 52 0.69 -3.39 6.75
N PRO A 53 1.27 -2.94 5.63
CA PRO A 53 2.15 -1.77 5.62
C PRO A 53 1.44 -0.51 6.15
N THR A 54 2.16 0.30 6.91
CA THR A 54 1.73 1.63 7.32
C THR A 54 1.81 2.63 6.16
N SER A 55 1.16 3.79 6.27
CA SER A 55 1.21 4.81 5.21
C SER A 55 2.64 5.31 4.90
N ALA A 56 3.50 5.38 5.91
CA ALA A 56 4.90 5.79 5.74
C ALA A 56 5.69 4.72 4.97
N GLU A 57 5.51 3.45 5.32
CA GLU A 57 6.12 2.32 4.62
C GLU A 57 5.61 2.25 3.17
N VAL A 58 4.30 2.41 2.94
CA VAL A 58 3.73 2.49 1.59
C VAL A 58 4.36 3.62 0.79
N GLY A 59 4.53 4.81 1.38
CA GLY A 59 5.20 5.93 0.71
C GLY A 59 6.62 5.58 0.26
N GLY A 60 7.38 4.86 1.10
CA GLY A 60 8.71 4.35 0.72
C GLY A 60 8.65 3.23 -0.33
N MET A 61 7.65 2.35 -0.27
CA MET A 61 7.43 1.31 -1.29
C MET A 61 7.09 1.93 -2.65
N CYS A 62 6.26 2.98 -2.69
CA CYS A 62 5.90 3.68 -3.92
C CYS A 62 7.07 4.45 -4.53
N ALA A 63 8.04 4.89 -3.72
CA ALA A 63 9.24 5.59 -4.19
C ALA A 63 10.36 4.63 -4.65
N SER A 64 10.25 3.32 -4.40
CA SER A 64 11.33 2.36 -4.65
C SER A 64 11.04 1.46 -5.85
N ASP A 65 11.87 1.56 -6.89
CA ASP A 65 11.83 0.66 -8.06
C ASP A 65 12.00 -0.82 -7.64
N ALA A 66 12.78 -1.09 -6.59
CA ALA A 66 12.94 -2.45 -6.06
C ALA A 66 11.60 -2.98 -5.52
N CYS A 67 10.83 -2.16 -4.80
CA CYS A 67 9.51 -2.55 -4.33
C CYS A 67 8.52 -2.79 -5.48
N HIS A 68 8.51 -1.92 -6.49
CA HIS A 68 7.67 -2.11 -7.68
C HIS A 68 8.00 -3.42 -8.40
N ASN A 69 9.28 -3.70 -8.62
CA ASN A 69 9.73 -4.95 -9.25
C ASN A 69 9.37 -6.18 -8.41
N LEU A 70 9.55 -6.11 -7.09
CA LEU A 70 9.15 -7.18 -6.17
C LEU A 70 7.65 -7.50 -6.26
N LEU A 71 6.80 -6.48 -6.19
CA LEU A 71 5.35 -6.66 -6.25
C LEU A 71 4.90 -7.20 -7.61
N ASN A 72 5.50 -6.71 -8.70
CA ASN A 72 5.23 -7.20 -10.05
C ASN A 72 5.65 -8.66 -10.25
N ASP A 73 6.81 -9.06 -9.71
CA ASP A 73 7.27 -10.45 -9.75
C ASP A 73 6.27 -11.39 -9.07
N VAL A 74 5.70 -10.97 -7.93
CA VAL A 74 4.69 -11.77 -7.22
C VAL A 74 3.37 -11.82 -7.99
N LYS A 75 2.91 -10.70 -8.56
CA LYS A 75 1.73 -10.67 -9.44
C LYS A 75 1.90 -11.61 -10.64
N ALA A 76 3.09 -11.64 -11.24
CA ALA A 76 3.41 -12.51 -12.38
C ALA A 76 3.39 -14.01 -12.07
N MET A 77 3.36 -14.40 -10.78
CA MET A 77 3.20 -15.81 -10.38
C MET A 77 1.75 -16.31 -10.47
N ASN A 78 0.78 -15.45 -10.82
CA ASN A 78 -0.65 -15.79 -10.97
C ASN A 78 -1.21 -16.58 -9.77
N LEU A 79 -0.91 -16.10 -8.57
CA LEU A 79 -1.39 -16.71 -7.33
C LEU A 79 -2.84 -16.27 -7.07
N THR A 80 -3.60 -17.13 -6.40
CA THR A 80 -4.90 -16.74 -5.85
C THR A 80 -4.71 -16.07 -4.50
N GLU A 81 -5.69 -15.26 -4.08
CA GLU A 81 -5.73 -14.69 -2.74
C GLU A 81 -5.52 -15.75 -1.66
N CYS A 82 -4.68 -15.43 -0.68
CA CYS A 82 -4.31 -16.33 0.39
C CYS A 82 -3.93 -15.54 1.64
N THR A 83 -4.11 -16.16 2.79
CA THR A 83 -3.75 -15.55 4.08
C THR A 83 -2.29 -15.86 4.41
N LEU A 84 -1.50 -14.84 4.75
CA LEU A 84 -0.11 -15.06 5.18
C LEU A 84 -0.09 -15.89 6.49
N PRO A 85 0.64 -17.02 6.55
CA PRO A 85 0.74 -17.85 7.75
C PRO A 85 1.72 -17.26 8.78
N ILE A 86 1.96 -15.95 8.75
CA ILE A 86 2.88 -15.20 9.63
C ILE A 86 2.19 -13.91 10.10
N GLY A 87 2.67 -13.35 11.20
CA GLY A 87 2.19 -12.06 11.70
C GLY A 87 0.68 -12.01 12.00
N ASP A 88 0.04 -10.95 11.53
CA ASP A 88 -1.38 -10.65 11.73
C ASP A 88 -2.30 -11.43 10.79
N LYS A 89 -1.74 -12.32 9.95
CA LYS A 89 -2.51 -13.13 9.01
C LYS A 89 -3.33 -12.26 8.05
N ILE A 90 -2.66 -11.29 7.44
CA ILE A 90 -3.25 -10.44 6.41
C ILE A 90 -3.46 -11.21 5.09
N TYR A 91 -4.29 -10.66 4.21
CA TYR A 91 -4.46 -11.15 2.84
C TYR A 91 -3.28 -10.71 1.96
N LEU A 92 -2.69 -11.64 1.20
CA LEU A 92 -1.50 -11.36 0.38
C LEU A 92 -1.78 -10.28 -0.67
N PHE A 93 -2.90 -10.35 -1.38
CA PHE A 93 -3.20 -9.36 -2.41
C PHE A 93 -3.91 -8.15 -1.81
N ALA A 94 -5.07 -8.35 -1.21
CA ALA A 94 -5.91 -7.25 -0.74
C ALA A 94 -5.24 -6.34 0.31
N ASP A 95 -4.38 -6.87 1.20
CA ASP A 95 -3.77 -6.06 2.27
C ASP A 95 -2.32 -5.65 1.99
N LEU A 96 -1.66 -6.25 1.00
CA LEU A 96 -0.26 -5.95 0.70
C LEU A 96 -0.06 -5.54 -0.76
N ILE A 97 -0.28 -6.44 -1.71
CA ILE A 97 0.08 -6.18 -3.11
C ILE A 97 -0.84 -5.14 -3.75
N ASP A 98 -2.15 -5.35 -3.68
CA ASP A 98 -3.14 -4.44 -4.27
C ASP A 98 -3.26 -3.17 -3.43
N PHE A 99 -3.19 -3.29 -2.10
CA PHE A 99 -3.18 -2.12 -1.22
C PHE A 99 -2.03 -1.17 -1.53
N VAL A 100 -0.80 -1.66 -1.71
CA VAL A 100 0.32 -0.80 -2.08
C VAL A 100 0.12 -0.24 -3.48
N SER A 101 -0.27 -1.07 -4.45
CA SER A 101 -0.54 -0.63 -5.82
C SER A 101 -1.54 0.53 -5.87
N ASP A 102 -2.71 0.36 -5.25
CA ASP A 102 -3.79 1.35 -5.24
C ASP A 102 -3.34 2.68 -4.60
N GLN A 103 -2.51 2.59 -3.57
CA GLN A 103 -2.00 3.77 -2.87
C GLN A 103 -0.89 4.48 -3.66
N CYS A 104 -0.09 3.75 -4.44
CA CYS A 104 0.91 4.32 -5.34
C CYS A 104 0.27 4.94 -6.60
N ASP A 105 -0.80 4.34 -7.12
CA ASP A 105 -1.57 4.92 -8.24
C ASP A 105 -2.39 6.15 -7.78
N GLY A 106 -2.61 6.28 -6.48
CA GLY A 106 -3.28 7.39 -5.81
C GLY A 106 -2.50 8.71 -5.74
N ASP A 107 -1.42 8.88 -6.51
CA ASP A 107 -0.61 10.10 -6.58
C ASP A 107 -1.38 11.28 -7.21
N THR A 108 -2.28 11.88 -6.45
CA THR A 108 -2.21 13.33 -6.27
C THR A 108 -1.86 13.58 -4.81
N PRO A 109 -0.60 13.87 -4.48
CA PRO A 109 -0.29 14.42 -3.17
C PRO A 109 -1.07 15.73 -3.04
N THR A 110 -2.05 15.77 -2.14
CA THR A 110 -2.44 17.06 -1.59
C THR A 110 -1.24 17.49 -0.74
N PRO A 111 -0.58 18.61 -1.07
CA PRO A 111 0.51 19.07 -0.24
C PRO A 111 -0.05 19.27 1.17
N SER A 112 0.54 18.61 2.16
CA SER A 112 0.43 19.08 3.53
C SER A 112 1.08 20.46 3.53
N THR A 113 0.24 21.49 3.41
CA THR A 113 0.60 22.87 3.67
C THR A 113 1.23 22.90 5.06
N VAL A 114 2.57 22.87 5.11
CA VAL A 114 3.27 23.47 6.22
C VAL A 114 2.89 24.94 6.16
N THR A 115 1.95 25.34 7.02
CA THR A 115 1.65 26.75 7.25
C THR A 115 2.97 27.43 7.58
N PRO A 116 3.48 28.36 6.77
CA PRO A 116 4.58 29.19 7.22
C PRO A 116 4.04 30.01 8.39
N GLU A 117 4.69 29.86 9.54
CA GLU A 117 4.56 30.77 10.66
C GLU A 117 4.68 32.22 10.13
N PRO A 118 3.82 33.16 10.52
CA PRO A 118 3.86 34.50 9.96
C PRO A 118 5.18 35.19 10.37
N ALA A 119 6.10 35.33 9.43
CA ALA A 119 7.20 36.27 9.53
C ALA A 119 6.59 37.67 9.57
N THR A 120 6.56 38.25 10.77
CA THR A 120 6.11 39.62 11.00
C THR A 120 7.09 40.54 10.27
N ALA A 121 6.64 41.13 9.18
CA ALA A 121 7.35 42.19 8.49
C ALA A 121 7.43 43.42 9.39
N VAL A 122 8.63 43.74 9.87
CA VAL A 122 8.98 45.10 10.28
C VAL A 122 9.78 45.75 9.16
N SER A 123 9.08 46.57 8.39
CA SER A 123 9.66 47.59 7.52
C SER A 123 10.35 48.64 8.37
N SER A 124 11.63 48.89 8.13
CA SER A 124 12.22 50.23 8.24
C SER A 124 13.52 50.29 7.45
N GLU A 125 13.36 50.84 6.26
CA GLU A 125 14.29 51.72 5.56
C GLU A 125 15.31 52.42 6.49
N LYS A 126 16.58 52.47 6.04
CA LYS A 126 17.48 53.66 5.97
C LYS A 126 18.93 53.41 6.45
N VAL A 127 19.87 53.91 5.61
CA VAL A 127 21.26 54.35 5.88
C VAL A 127 22.44 53.35 5.75
N ARG A 128 23.03 53.31 4.53
CA ARG A 128 24.36 53.82 4.15
C ARG A 128 25.62 53.60 5.06
N ILE A 129 26.73 53.23 4.38
CA ILE A 129 28.19 53.40 4.70
C ILE A 129 28.82 52.25 5.52
N ARG A 130 29.59 51.34 4.90
CA ARG A 130 31.05 51.34 4.60
C ARG A 130 31.92 51.49 5.86
N ASN A 131 32.66 50.44 6.22
CA ASN A 131 33.91 50.58 6.98
C ASN A 131 34.93 49.54 6.52
#